data_AF-A0A6A3GFH1-F1
#
_entry.id   AF-A0A6A3GFH1-F1
#
_cell.length_a   1.000
_cell.length_b   1.000
_cell.length_c   1.000
_cell.angle_alpha   90.00
_cell.angle_beta   90.00
_cell.angle_gamma   90.00
#
_symmetry.space_group_name_H-M   'P 1'
#
loop_
_entity.id
_entity.type
_entity.pdbx_description
1 polymer ?
#
loop_
_entity_poly.entity_id
_entity_poly.type
_entity_poly.pdbx_seq_one_letter_code
_entity_poly.pdbx_strand_id
1 'polypeptide(L)'
;MHCRSTDLWDQIQAQDITTSYTDFSERNTLRPAPAATSRTDVSSALRNLKVFAQEFYTDVVIRVIDSAIAFVDRYKAISDSDTMGWKLMTFWITSKFGRFRGHVVARDLVSAQVVEHEFSRVDEELLELMDLRRSHRGADTVPHRGHHNQETTRRGDRQRRQSSVPAAVYTALPRQGDKKLCMKWIS
;
A
#
# COMPACT_ATOMS: atom_id res chain seq x y z
N MET A 1 7.84 -15.91 21.45
CA MET A 1 7.74 -14.76 20.53
C MET A 1 6.84 -15.15 19.38
N HIS A 2 5.63 -14.60 19.30
CA HIS A 2 4.76 -14.78 18.13
C HIS A 2 4.91 -13.55 17.25
N CYS A 3 5.71 -13.68 16.19
CA CYS A 3 5.72 -12.70 15.11
C CYS A 3 4.35 -12.78 14.43
N ARG A 4 3.53 -11.73 14.57
CA ARG A 4 2.33 -11.59 13.74
C ARG A 4 2.78 -11.49 12.28
N SER A 5 2.02 -12.11 11.37
CA SER A 5 2.18 -11.87 9.94
C SER A 5 2.01 -10.38 9.69
N THR A 6 2.98 -9.74 9.04
CA THR A 6 2.93 -8.31 8.74
C THR A 6 1.85 -8.09 7.68
N ASP A 7 0.83 -7.30 8.01
CA ASP A 7 -0.23 -6.96 7.05
C ASP A 7 0.36 -6.20 5.86
N LEU A 8 -0.17 -6.42 4.65
CA LEU A 8 0.34 -5.80 3.41
C LEU A 8 0.41 -4.27 3.52
N TRP A 9 -0.55 -3.66 4.25
CA TRP A 9 -0.51 -2.23 4.55
C TRP A 9 0.64 -1.80 5.43
N ASP A 10 0.99 -2.59 6.45
CA ASP A 10 2.13 -2.29 7.31
C ASP A 10 3.43 -2.37 6.50
N GLN A 11 3.53 -3.29 5.53
CA GLN A 11 4.67 -3.36 4.62
C GLN A 11 4.75 -2.12 3.70
N ILE A 12 3.61 -1.64 3.19
CA ILE A 12 3.55 -0.42 2.36
C ILE A 12 3.98 0.81 3.16
N GLN A 13 3.50 0.96 4.40
CA GLN A 13 3.90 2.08 5.27
C GLN A 13 5.35 1.96 5.72
N ALA A 14 5.84 0.74 5.98
CA ALA A 14 7.23 0.51 6.30
C ALA A 14 8.15 0.85 5.12
N GLN A 15 7.72 0.62 3.86
CA GLN A 15 8.52 0.98 2.70
C GLN A 15 8.79 2.50 2.61
N ASP A 16 7.81 3.33 3.01
CA ASP A 16 7.96 4.79 3.12
C ASP A 16 8.93 5.23 4.24
N ILE A 17 9.10 4.41 5.29
CA ILE A 17 9.79 4.80 6.54
C ILE A 17 11.18 4.16 6.65
N THR A 18 11.38 2.93 6.17
CA THR A 18 12.49 2.06 6.63
C THR A 18 13.41 1.52 5.56
N THR A 19 13.04 1.54 4.28
CA THR A 19 13.90 1.02 3.21
C THR A 19 14.82 2.10 2.63
N SER A 20 15.87 2.43 3.37
CA SER A 20 17.04 3.08 2.78
C SER A 20 17.82 2.06 1.95
N TYR A 21 17.52 1.97 0.65
CA TYR A 21 18.38 1.25 -0.30
C TYR A 21 19.66 2.03 -0.64
N THR A 22 19.86 3.17 0.02
CA THR A 22 20.90 4.18 -0.22
C THR A 22 21.72 4.48 1.02
N ASP A 23 21.82 3.56 1.99
CA ASP A 23 22.76 3.70 3.10
C ASP A 23 24.20 3.43 2.61
N PHE A 24 24.73 4.40 1.87
CA PHE A 24 26.12 4.46 1.42
C PHE A 24 27.01 5.18 2.45
N SER A 25 26.45 5.67 3.56
CA SER A 25 27.17 6.35 4.64
C SER A 25 26.22 6.67 5.79
N GLU A 26 26.59 6.30 7.01
CA GLU A 26 25.92 6.59 8.29
C GLU A 26 25.69 8.11 8.52
N ARG A 27 26.39 8.97 7.76
CA ARG A 27 26.26 10.44 7.81
C ARG A 27 25.40 11.04 6.69
N ASN A 28 24.98 10.24 5.72
CA ASN A 28 24.16 10.73 4.61
C ASN A 28 22.69 10.40 4.86
N THR A 29 22.06 11.18 5.74
CA THR A 29 20.60 11.13 5.90
C THR A 29 19.95 11.81 4.70
N LEU A 30 19.90 11.11 3.57
CA LEU A 30 19.12 11.54 2.42
C LEU A 30 17.68 11.76 2.88
N ARG A 31 17.08 12.87 2.45
CA ARG A 31 15.67 13.14 2.78
C ARG A 31 14.81 12.00 2.22
N PRO A 32 13.79 11.53 2.95
CA PRO A 32 12.82 10.59 2.41
C PRO A 32 12.27 11.09 1.08
N ALA A 33 12.17 10.20 0.10
CA ALA A 33 11.57 10.54 -1.18
C ALA A 33 10.10 10.91 -0.97
N PRO A 34 9.58 11.97 -1.62
CA PRO A 34 8.16 12.28 -1.55
C PRO A 34 7.35 11.15 -2.17
N ALA A 35 6.21 10.82 -1.56
CA ALA A 35 5.30 9.83 -2.11
C ALA A 35 4.77 10.28 -3.48
N ALA A 36 4.72 9.36 -4.45
CA ALA A 36 4.18 9.65 -5.76
C ALA A 36 2.69 9.97 -5.68
N THR A 37 2.28 11.08 -6.29
CA THR A 37 0.88 11.53 -6.33
C THR A 37 0.25 11.37 -7.69
N SER A 38 1.07 11.22 -8.73
CA SER A 38 0.65 11.16 -10.12
C SER A 38 1.50 10.18 -10.94
N ARG A 39 1.03 9.85 -12.14
CA ARG A 39 1.82 9.11 -13.14
C ARG A 39 3.11 9.80 -13.49
N THR A 40 3.07 11.13 -13.62
CA THR A 40 4.21 11.95 -14.00
C THR A 40 5.33 11.83 -12.98
N ASP A 41 5.02 11.76 -11.68
CA ASP A 41 6.02 11.57 -10.62
C ASP A 41 6.77 10.25 -10.82
N VAL A 42 6.03 9.15 -11.03
CA VAL A 42 6.61 7.81 -11.23
C VAL A 42 7.41 7.73 -12.53
N SER A 43 6.82 8.14 -13.66
CA SER A 43 7.51 8.10 -14.96
C SER A 43 8.75 9.02 -14.98
N SER A 44 8.71 10.18 -14.33
CA SER A 44 9.87 11.09 -14.25
C SER A 44 10.98 10.51 -13.37
N ALA A 45 10.63 9.92 -12.22
CA ALA A 45 11.60 9.24 -11.37
C ALA A 45 12.31 8.08 -12.11
N LEU A 46 11.56 7.27 -12.85
CA LEU A 46 12.12 6.18 -13.65
C LEU A 46 13.01 6.69 -14.79
N ARG A 47 12.63 7.77 -15.47
CA ARG A 47 13.46 8.37 -16.53
C ARG A 47 14.74 8.96 -15.97
N ASN A 48 14.68 9.62 -14.81
CA ASN A 48 15.88 10.10 -14.11
C ASN A 48 16.78 8.93 -13.71
N LEU A 49 16.22 7.86 -13.16
CA LEU A 49 16.96 6.64 -12.84
C LEU A 49 17.61 6.03 -14.10
N LYS A 50 16.92 6.04 -15.24
CA LYS A 50 17.48 5.57 -16.51
C LYS A 50 18.72 6.36 -16.93
N VAL A 51 18.71 7.69 -16.81
CA VAL A 51 19.87 8.54 -17.14
C VAL A 51 21.09 8.12 -16.30
N PHE A 52 20.90 7.91 -14.99
CA PHE A 52 21.98 7.37 -14.15
C PHE A 52 22.38 5.95 -14.56
N ALA A 53 21.42 5.08 -14.89
CA ALA A 53 21.69 3.70 -15.29
C ALA A 53 22.53 3.61 -16.56
N GLN A 54 22.30 4.49 -17.53
CA GLN A 54 23.03 4.53 -18.80
C GLN A 54 24.51 4.84 -18.63
N GLU A 55 24.87 5.62 -17.60
CA GLU A 55 26.26 5.99 -17.33
C GLU A 55 27.01 4.96 -16.48
N PHE A 56 26.32 4.26 -15.57
CA PHE A 56 26.97 3.48 -14.51
C PHE A 56 26.66 1.98 -14.51
N TYR A 57 25.67 1.51 -15.27
CA TYR A 57 25.17 0.15 -15.18
C TYR A 57 25.10 -0.54 -16.56
N THR A 58 25.00 -1.87 -16.52
CA THR A 58 24.88 -2.73 -17.70
C THR A 58 23.50 -2.61 -18.37
N ASP A 59 23.42 -2.98 -19.65
CA ASP A 59 22.16 -3.01 -20.43
C ASP A 59 21.02 -3.77 -19.75
N VAL A 60 21.32 -4.81 -18.95
CA VAL A 60 20.29 -5.56 -18.21
C VAL A 60 19.52 -4.64 -17.27
N VAL A 61 20.21 -3.76 -16.54
CA VAL A 61 19.57 -2.80 -15.62
C VAL A 61 18.73 -1.80 -16.41
N ILE A 62 19.26 -1.31 -17.53
CA ILE A 62 18.60 -0.35 -18.40
C ILE A 62 17.29 -0.94 -18.95
N ARG A 63 17.30 -2.20 -19.40
CA ARG A 63 16.09 -2.88 -19.92
C ARG A 63 15.00 -3.06 -18.86
N VAL A 64 15.35 -3.42 -17.62
CA VAL A 64 14.37 -3.51 -16.53
C VAL A 64 13.72 -2.15 -16.28
N ILE A 65 14.50 -1.07 -16.27
CA ILE A 65 13.98 0.30 -16.12
C ILE A 65 13.09 0.68 -17.31
N ASP A 66 13.48 0.35 -18.54
CA ASP A 66 12.70 0.61 -19.75
C ASP A 66 11.36 -0.14 -19.75
N SER A 67 11.35 -1.40 -19.31
CA SER A 67 10.12 -2.16 -19.11
C SER A 67 9.19 -1.49 -18.10
N ALA A 68 9.73 -1.00 -16.97
CA ALA A 68 8.94 -0.26 -15.98
C ALA A 68 8.36 1.04 -16.55
N ILE A 69 9.16 1.84 -17.27
CA ILE A 69 8.70 3.07 -17.92
C ILE A 69 7.57 2.76 -18.91
N ALA A 70 7.80 1.78 -19.80
CA ALA A 70 6.84 1.39 -20.81
C ALA A 70 5.55 0.85 -20.19
N PHE A 71 5.63 0.18 -19.05
CA PHE A 71 4.46 -0.28 -18.31
C PHE A 71 3.66 0.89 -17.76
N VAL A 72 4.31 1.79 -16.98
CA VAL A 72 3.64 2.94 -16.35
C VAL A 72 2.97 3.85 -17.38
N ASP A 73 3.65 4.15 -18.50
CA ASP A 73 3.11 5.02 -19.54
C ASP A 73 1.84 4.42 -20.19
N ARG A 74 1.80 3.09 -20.35
CA ARG A 74 0.68 2.33 -20.92
C ARG A 74 -0.40 1.99 -19.90
N TYR A 75 -0.13 2.02 -18.59
CA TYR A 75 -1.09 1.64 -17.58
C TYR A 75 -2.18 2.72 -17.41
N LYS A 76 -3.47 2.33 -17.54
CA LYS A 76 -4.62 3.26 -17.52
C LYS A 76 -5.63 2.99 -16.42
N ALA A 77 -5.38 2.04 -15.52
CA ALA A 77 -6.35 1.67 -14.47
C ALA A 77 -6.31 2.58 -13.23
N ILE A 78 -5.37 3.54 -13.17
CA ILE A 78 -5.26 4.56 -12.13
C ILE A 78 -5.42 5.92 -12.80
N SER A 79 -6.32 6.76 -12.27
CA SER A 79 -6.47 8.15 -12.71
C SER A 79 -5.31 9.00 -12.19
N ASP A 80 -4.89 10.03 -12.92
CA ASP A 80 -3.76 10.89 -12.50
C ASP A 80 -4.03 11.58 -11.14
N SER A 81 -5.29 11.80 -10.75
CA SER A 81 -5.67 12.37 -9.44
C SER A 81 -5.69 11.38 -8.28
N ASP A 82 -5.45 10.09 -8.54
CA ASP A 82 -5.53 9.06 -7.51
C ASP A 82 -4.18 8.80 -6.84
N THR A 83 -3.90 9.60 -5.82
CA THR A 83 -2.65 9.55 -5.05
C THR A 83 -2.39 8.17 -4.43
N MET A 84 -3.41 7.52 -3.88
CA MET A 84 -3.27 6.18 -3.30
C MET A 84 -2.89 5.14 -4.36
N GLY A 85 -3.52 5.19 -5.54
CA GLY A 85 -3.17 4.29 -6.64
C GLY A 85 -1.71 4.46 -7.08
N TRP A 86 -1.23 5.70 -7.20
CA TRP A 86 0.17 5.96 -7.58
C TRP A 86 1.17 5.59 -6.49
N LYS A 87 0.80 5.72 -5.21
CA LYS A 87 1.58 5.19 -4.09
C LYS A 87 1.74 3.66 -4.19
N LEU A 88 0.65 2.94 -4.41
CA LEU A 88 0.67 1.47 -4.54
C LEU A 88 1.43 1.01 -5.80
N MET A 89 1.28 1.74 -6.91
CA MET A 89 2.06 1.49 -8.12
C MET A 89 3.56 1.65 -7.86
N THR A 90 3.95 2.69 -7.13
CA THR A 90 5.36 2.94 -6.75
C THR A 90 5.89 1.81 -5.86
N PHE A 91 5.09 1.36 -4.90
CA PHE A 91 5.43 0.23 -4.04
C PHE A 91 5.71 -1.02 -4.88
N TRP A 92 4.80 -1.38 -5.78
CA TRP A 92 4.93 -2.56 -6.63
C TRP A 92 6.16 -2.52 -7.53
N ILE A 93 6.42 -1.38 -8.20
CA ILE A 93 7.61 -1.19 -9.03
C ILE A 93 8.89 -1.32 -8.19
N THR A 94 8.91 -0.72 -7.00
CA THR A 94 10.04 -0.80 -6.08
C THR A 94 10.29 -2.24 -5.62
N SER A 95 9.24 -3.02 -5.35
CA SER A 95 9.35 -4.44 -5.01
C SER A 95 9.94 -5.26 -6.16
N LYS A 96 9.55 -4.99 -7.42
CA LYS A 96 10.17 -5.62 -8.61
C LYS A 96 11.66 -5.30 -8.71
N PHE A 97 12.06 -4.04 -8.52
CA PHE A 97 13.49 -3.67 -8.48
C PHE A 97 14.23 -4.32 -7.30
N GLY A 98 13.57 -4.45 -6.15
CA GLY A 98 14.09 -5.18 -5.00
C GLY A 98 14.38 -6.65 -5.33
N ARG A 99 13.45 -7.32 -6.02
CA ARG A 99 13.64 -8.71 -6.50
C ARG A 99 14.77 -8.83 -7.51
N PHE A 100 14.81 -7.94 -8.50
CA PHE A 100 15.92 -7.84 -9.45
C PHE A 100 17.28 -7.73 -8.73
N ARG A 101 17.40 -6.78 -7.80
CA ARG A 101 18.60 -6.60 -6.98
C ARG A 101 18.93 -7.86 -6.18
N GLY A 102 17.93 -8.53 -5.60
CA GLY A 102 18.10 -9.79 -4.89
C GLY A 102 18.76 -10.87 -5.75
N HIS A 103 18.29 -11.05 -7.00
CA HIS A 103 18.90 -11.98 -7.95
C HIS A 103 20.34 -11.60 -8.32
N VAL A 104 20.61 -10.31 -8.55
CA VAL A 104 21.96 -9.81 -8.85
C VAL A 104 22.93 -10.11 -7.69
N VAL A 105 22.51 -9.84 -6.45
CA VAL A 105 23.32 -10.12 -5.25
C VAL A 105 23.59 -11.62 -5.10
N ALA A 106 22.58 -12.45 -5.40
CA ALA A 106 22.71 -13.91 -5.40
C ALA A 106 23.50 -14.47 -6.60
N ARG A 107 23.95 -13.61 -7.53
CA ARG A 107 24.60 -13.97 -8.80
C ARG A 107 23.74 -14.85 -9.73
N ASP A 108 22.43 -14.82 -9.55
CA ASP A 108 21.47 -15.47 -10.43
C ASP A 108 21.03 -14.52 -11.54
N LEU A 109 21.90 -14.39 -12.55
CA LEU A 109 21.67 -13.44 -13.66
C LEU A 109 20.52 -13.89 -14.58
N VAL A 110 20.22 -15.19 -14.61
CA VAL A 110 19.12 -15.73 -15.42
C VAL A 110 17.79 -15.24 -14.85
N SER A 111 17.55 -15.43 -13.55
CA SER A 111 16.34 -14.93 -12.91
C SER A 111 16.30 -13.40 -12.89
N ALA A 112 17.44 -12.72 -12.74
CA ALA A 112 17.50 -11.27 -12.83
C ALA A 112 16.99 -10.75 -14.18
N GLN A 113 17.34 -11.41 -15.29
CA GLN A 113 16.91 -11.02 -16.62
C GLN A 113 15.40 -11.20 -16.82
N VAL A 114 14.80 -12.22 -16.20
CA VAL A 114 13.35 -12.49 -16.31
C VAL A 114 12.49 -11.36 -15.76
N VAL A 115 12.99 -10.60 -14.76
CA VAL A 115 12.23 -9.51 -14.13
C VAL A 115 11.77 -8.45 -15.14
N GLU A 116 12.53 -8.21 -16.23
CA GLU A 116 12.13 -7.24 -17.27
C GLU A 116 10.80 -7.60 -17.95
N HIS A 117 10.40 -8.87 -17.93
CA HIS A 117 9.18 -9.38 -18.53
C HIS A 117 8.02 -9.52 -17.54
N GLU A 118 8.26 -9.29 -16.25
CA GLU A 118 7.23 -9.45 -15.22
C GLU A 118 6.32 -8.22 -15.06
N PHE A 119 6.62 -7.11 -15.74
CA PHE A 119 5.78 -5.91 -15.73
C PHE A 119 4.49 -6.15 -16.54
N SER A 120 3.50 -6.72 -15.87
CA SER A 120 2.25 -7.18 -16.48
C SER A 120 1.02 -6.64 -15.76
N ARG A 121 -0.05 -6.40 -16.51
CA ARG A 121 -1.35 -5.98 -15.95
C ARG A 121 -2.08 -7.11 -15.23
N VAL A 122 -1.68 -8.35 -15.49
CA VAL A 122 -2.23 -9.56 -14.85
C VAL A 122 -1.29 -10.10 -13.76
N ASP A 123 -0.30 -9.30 -13.35
CA ASP A 123 0.56 -9.65 -12.22
C ASP A 123 -0.26 -9.72 -10.93
N GLU A 124 -0.14 -10.83 -10.20
CA GLU A 124 -0.95 -11.11 -9.00
C GLU A 124 -0.72 -10.07 -7.90
N GLU A 125 0.54 -9.68 -7.64
CA GLU A 125 0.87 -8.67 -6.63
C GLU A 125 0.23 -7.32 -6.98
N LEU A 126 0.25 -6.94 -8.26
CA LEU A 126 -0.41 -5.72 -8.72
C LEU A 126 -1.93 -5.79 -8.55
N LEU A 127 -2.54 -6.93 -8.89
CA LEU A 127 -3.99 -7.12 -8.77
C LEU A 127 -4.44 -7.03 -7.32
N GLU A 128 -3.73 -7.68 -6.39
CA GLU A 128 -3.98 -7.60 -4.95
C GLU A 128 -3.91 -6.17 -4.42
N LEU A 129 -2.90 -5.39 -4.85
CA LEU A 129 -2.78 -3.98 -4.49
C LEU A 129 -3.95 -3.15 -5.05
N MET A 130 -4.42 -3.45 -6.25
CA MET A 130 -5.59 -2.78 -6.82
C MET A 130 -6.88 -3.17 -6.11
N ASP A 131 -7.00 -4.39 -5.59
CA ASP A 131 -8.10 -4.80 -4.71
C ASP A 131 -8.06 -4.08 -3.36
N LEU A 132 -6.87 -3.96 -2.78
CA LEU A 132 -6.65 -3.23 -1.54
C LEU A 132 -7.03 -1.74 -1.67
N ARG A 133 -6.69 -1.12 -2.80
CA ARG A 133 -7.12 0.24 -3.16
C ARG A 133 -8.65 0.35 -3.21
N ARG A 134 -9.34 -0.63 -3.81
CA ARG A 134 -10.80 -0.65 -3.91
C ARG A 134 -11.47 -0.76 -2.54
N SER A 135 -10.95 -1.61 -1.66
CA SER A 135 -11.50 -1.78 -0.31
C SER A 135 -11.38 -0.51 0.52
N HIS A 136 -10.32 0.28 0.34
CA HIS A 136 -10.12 1.55 1.03
C HIS A 136 -11.09 2.64 0.56
N ARG A 137 -11.34 2.73 -0.75
CA ARG A 137 -12.35 3.65 -1.30
C ARG A 137 -13.79 3.29 -0.87
N GLY A 138 -14.06 2.00 -0.67
CA GLY A 138 -15.37 1.52 -0.21
C GLY A 138 -15.69 1.88 1.24
N ALA A 139 -14.67 2.12 2.08
CA ALA A 139 -14.85 2.51 3.48
C ALA A 139 -15.24 4.00 3.63
N ASP A 140 -14.76 4.86 2.74
CA ASP A 140 -14.98 6.32 2.80
C ASP A 140 -16.32 6.76 2.18
N THR A 141 -17.06 5.86 1.53
CA THR A 141 -18.28 6.19 0.78
C THR A 141 -19.59 5.83 1.49
N VAL A 142 -19.58 5.55 2.81
CA VAL A 142 -20.84 5.54 3.57
C VAL A 142 -21.25 7.00 3.83
N PRO A 143 -22.30 7.53 3.19
CA PRO A 143 -22.79 8.83 3.56
C PRO A 143 -23.37 8.66 4.97
N HIS A 144 -22.78 9.33 5.95
CA HIS A 144 -23.54 9.73 7.12
C HIS A 144 -24.72 10.55 6.60
N ARG A 145 -25.87 9.90 6.39
CA ARG A 145 -27.16 10.58 6.37
C ARG A 145 -27.28 11.22 7.75
N GLY A 146 -26.84 12.47 7.84
CA GLY A 146 -27.14 13.34 8.95
C GLY A 146 -28.65 13.40 9.08
N HIS A 147 -29.17 12.67 10.07
CA HIS A 147 -30.51 12.89 10.58
C HIS A 147 -30.52 14.30 11.16
N HIS A 148 -30.95 15.27 10.36
CA HIS A 148 -31.27 16.59 10.86
C HIS A 148 -32.53 16.46 11.72
N ASN A 149 -32.37 16.74 13.01
CA ASN A 149 -33.42 16.75 14.02
C ASN A 149 -34.60 17.61 13.56
N GLN A 150 -35.76 16.99 13.36
CA GLN A 150 -37.03 17.65 13.61
C GLN A 150 -37.58 17.13 14.93
N GLU A 151 -37.55 18.03 15.90
CA GLU A 151 -38.19 17.94 17.19
C GLU A 151 -39.71 17.80 16.99
N THR A 152 -40.26 16.62 17.24
CA THR A 152 -41.66 16.45 17.64
C THR A 152 -41.80 15.27 18.59
N THR A 153 -42.16 15.62 19.81
CA THR A 153 -42.89 14.84 20.82
C THR A 153 -43.62 13.60 20.28
N ARG A 154 -43.21 12.41 20.74
CA ARG A 154 -44.12 11.32 21.18
C ARG A 154 -43.34 10.19 21.84
N ARG A 155 -43.68 9.96 23.12
CA ARG A 155 -43.32 8.78 23.91
C ARG A 155 -43.66 7.51 23.14
N GLY A 156 -42.67 6.66 22.95
CA GLY A 156 -42.81 5.29 22.47
C GLY A 156 -41.74 4.46 23.16
N ASP A 157 -42.12 3.84 24.26
CA ASP A 157 -41.31 2.93 25.08
C ASP A 157 -40.84 1.75 24.21
N ARG A 158 -39.59 1.81 23.72
CA ARG A 158 -38.96 0.68 23.02
C ARG A 158 -38.20 -0.14 24.04
N GLN A 159 -38.81 -1.25 24.45
CA GLN A 159 -38.19 -2.31 25.22
C GLN A 159 -36.76 -2.57 24.74
N ARG A 160 -35.83 -2.29 25.65
CA ARG A 160 -34.40 -2.54 25.49
C ARG A 160 -34.23 -4.05 25.34
N ARG A 161 -33.98 -4.55 24.12
CA ARG A 161 -33.65 -5.96 23.88
C ARG A 161 -32.50 -6.33 24.81
N GLN A 162 -32.76 -7.26 25.75
CA GLN A 162 -31.72 -7.83 26.58
C GLN A 162 -30.73 -8.53 25.65
N SER A 163 -29.48 -8.08 25.71
CA SER A 163 -28.37 -8.77 25.06
C SER A 163 -28.32 -10.21 25.59
N SER A 164 -28.26 -11.19 24.69
CA SER A 164 -28.03 -12.60 25.04
C SER A 164 -26.62 -12.86 25.59
N VAL A 165 -25.75 -11.84 25.56
CA VAL A 165 -24.37 -11.94 26.01
C VAL A 165 -24.31 -11.67 27.52
N PRO A 166 -23.81 -12.63 28.31
CA PRO A 166 -23.68 -12.46 29.77
C PRO A 166 -22.84 -11.23 30.14
N ALA A 167 -23.24 -10.52 31.19
CA ALA A 167 -22.57 -9.30 31.65
C ALA A 167 -21.07 -9.51 31.94
N ALA A 168 -20.70 -10.71 32.39
CA ALA A 168 -19.31 -11.11 32.64
C ALA A 168 -18.41 -11.02 31.39
N VAL A 169 -18.97 -11.23 30.19
CA VAL A 169 -18.22 -11.10 28.93
C VAL A 169 -17.87 -9.65 28.68
N TYR A 170 -18.79 -8.71 28.94
CA TYR A 170 -18.53 -7.29 28.76
C TYR A 170 -17.49 -6.72 29.73
N THR A 171 -17.34 -7.33 30.90
CA THR A 171 -16.30 -6.97 31.86
C THR A 171 -14.93 -7.56 31.53
N ALA A 172 -14.90 -8.69 30.80
CA ALA A 172 -13.66 -9.33 30.36
C ALA A 172 -13.09 -8.75 29.07
N LEU A 173 -13.83 -7.85 28.38
CA LEU A 173 -13.36 -7.28 27.13
C LEU A 173 -12.15 -6.36 27.34
N PRO A 174 -11.11 -6.49 26.50
CA PRO A 174 -9.97 -5.59 26.51
C PRO A 174 -10.41 -4.12 26.38
N ARG A 175 -9.84 -3.26 27.21
CA ARG A 175 -10.07 -1.81 27.19
C ARG A 175 -8.78 -1.07 26.91
N GLN A 176 -8.84 -0.03 26.09
CA GLN A 176 -7.76 0.92 25.90
C GLN A 176 -8.30 2.32 26.28
N GLY A 177 -7.91 2.79 27.46
CA GLY A 177 -8.54 3.97 28.08
C GLY A 177 -10.04 3.75 28.29
N ASP A 178 -10.88 4.72 27.91
CA ASP A 178 -12.33 4.62 28.03
C ASP A 178 -13.01 3.81 26.92
N LYS A 179 -12.26 3.40 25.89
CA LYS A 179 -12.82 2.65 24.75
C LYS A 179 -12.82 1.15 25.07
N LYS A 180 -13.98 0.52 24.88
CA LYS A 180 -14.16 -0.94 25.00
C LYS A 180 -14.25 -1.57 23.61
N LEU A 181 -13.60 -2.72 23.42
CA LEU A 181 -13.72 -3.50 22.18
C LEU A 181 -15.19 -3.91 21.98
N CYS A 182 -15.75 -3.64 20.81
CA CYS A 182 -17.15 -3.97 20.52
C CYS A 182 -17.27 -5.38 19.94
N MET A 183 -18.07 -6.24 20.58
CA MET A 183 -18.27 -7.64 20.20
C MET A 183 -18.66 -7.85 18.73
N LYS A 184 -19.32 -6.86 18.10
CA LYS A 184 -19.72 -6.91 16.68
C LYS A 184 -18.53 -7.08 15.73
N TRP A 185 -17.33 -6.71 16.15
CA TRP A 185 -16.10 -6.77 15.34
C TRP A 185 -15.22 -7.97 15.68
N ILE A 186 -15.69 -8.86 16.57
CA ILE A 186 -14.99 -10.09 17.01
C ILE A 186 -15.76 -11.34 16.55
N SER A 187 -16.99 -11.18 16.01
CA SER A 187 -17.82 -12.26 15.48
C SER A 187 -17.68 -12.38 13.97
#